data_AF-T1HPX2-F1
#
_entry.id   AF-T1HPX2-F1
#
_cell.length_a   1.000
_cell.length_b   1.000
_cell.length_c   1.000
_cell.angle_alpha   90.00
_cell.angle_beta   90.00
_cell.angle_gamma   90.00
#
_symmetry.space_group_name_H-M   'P 1'
#
loop_
_entity.id
_entity.type
_entity.pdbx_description
1 polymer ?
#
loop_
_entity_poly.entity_id
_entity_poly.type
_entity_poly.pdbx_seq_one_letter_code
_entity_poly.pdbx_strand_id
1 'polypeptide(L)' 'MKLVYMIATGEPPLCLSVTLQHALKMAIRSARGDAGLPEEWFDLGQPCTFEKVLLTAVTDLKDFSI' A
#
# COMPACT_ATOMS: atom_id res chain seq x y z
N MET A 1 -6.27 -30.52 34.52
CA MET A 1 -7.17 -29.40 34.22
C MET A 1 -6.59 -28.62 33.04
N LYS A 2 -7.05 -28.89 31.81
CA LYS A 2 -6.60 -28.16 30.60
C LYS A 2 -7.54 -26.97 30.40
N LEU A 3 -7.07 -25.76 30.72
CA LEU A 3 -7.69 -24.53 30.21
C LEU A 3 -7.16 -24.32 28.79
N VAL A 4 -7.92 -24.75 27.79
CA VAL A 4 -7.69 -24.33 26.41
C VAL A 4 -8.44 -23.02 26.24
N TYR A 5 -7.74 -21.89 26.30
CA TYR A 5 -8.29 -20.60 25.90
C TYR A 5 -8.41 -20.59 24.37
N MET A 6 -9.64 -20.68 23.88
CA MET A 6 -9.92 -20.66 22.43
C MET A 6 -9.84 -19.20 21.96
N ILE A 7 -8.81 -18.86 21.19
CA ILE A 7 -8.69 -17.57 20.51
C ILE A 7 -9.49 -17.60 19.20
N ALA A 8 -10.50 -16.74 19.09
CA ALA A 8 -11.29 -16.59 17.87
C ALA A 8 -10.39 -16.01 16.76
N THR A 9 -10.06 -16.84 15.76
CA THR A 9 -9.06 -16.53 14.72
C THR A 9 -9.70 -16.24 13.35
N GLY A 10 -11.02 -16.10 13.27
CA GLY A 10 -11.73 -15.89 12.00
C GLY A 10 -11.45 -14.51 11.39
N GLU A 11 -11.87 -13.46 12.08
CA GLU A 11 -11.82 -12.08 11.59
C GLU A 11 -10.53 -11.31 11.92
N PRO A 12 -9.86 -11.49 13.10
CA PRO A 12 -8.69 -10.68 13.46
C PRO A 12 -7.53 -10.70 12.43
N PRO A 13 -7.21 -11.82 11.77
CA PRO A 13 -6.18 -11.83 10.73
C PRO A 13 -6.51 -10.97 9.51
N LEU A 14 -7.80 -10.71 9.23
CA LEU A 14 -8.20 -9.86 8.11
C LEU A 14 -7.68 -8.42 8.28
N CYS A 15 -7.59 -7.94 9.53
CA CYS A 15 -7.02 -6.62 9.83
C CYS A 15 -5.54 -6.52 9.44
N LEU A 16 -4.79 -7.64 9.37
CA LEU A 16 -3.39 -7.64 8.95
C LEU A 16 -3.23 -7.27 7.48
N SER A 17 -4.27 -7.41 6.65
CA SER A 17 -4.24 -6.98 5.23
C SER A 17 -3.94 -5.49 5.06
N VAL A 18 -4.19 -4.66 6.08
CA VAL A 18 -3.85 -3.23 6.06
C VAL A 18 -2.34 -2.98 5.91
N THR A 19 -1.52 -3.94 6.33
CA THR A 19 -0.05 -3.84 6.20
C THR A 19 0.39 -3.76 4.74
N LEU A 20 -0.33 -4.43 3.84
CA LEU A 20 -0.08 -4.37 2.40
C LEU A 20 -0.30 -2.95 1.85
N GLN A 21 -1.36 -2.26 2.29
CA GLN A 21 -1.64 -0.88 1.86
C GLN A 21 -0.55 0.08 2.32
N HIS A 22 -0.06 -0.10 3.55
CA HIS A 22 1.05 0.71 4.09
C HIS A 22 2.35 0.43 3.35
N ALA A 23 2.69 -0.85 3.10
CA ALA A 23 3.87 -1.23 2.35
C ALA A 23 3.87 -0.61 0.93
N LEU A 24 2.71 -0.66 0.25
CA LEU A 24 2.55 -0.05 -1.07
C LEU A 24 2.73 1.48 -1.02
N LYS A 25 2.17 2.15 -0.01
CA LYS A 25 2.36 3.59 0.18
C LYS A 25 3.84 3.95 0.37
N MET A 26 4.57 3.15 1.14
CA MET A 26 6.01 3.35 1.36
C MET A 26 6.82 3.13 0.08
N ALA A 27 6.48 2.11 -0.72
CA ALA A 27 7.14 1.87 -2.00
C ALA A 27 6.97 3.06 -2.96
N ILE A 28 5.76 3.60 -3.09
CA ILE A 28 5.51 4.78 -3.94
C ILE A 28 6.20 6.02 -3.37
N ARG A 29 6.20 6.22 -2.05
CA ARG A 29 6.95 7.33 -1.42
C ARG A 29 8.44 7.27 -1.76
N SER A 30 9.04 6.09 -1.70
CA SER A 30 10.44 5.88 -2.09
C SER A 30 10.66 6.24 -3.56
N ALA A 31 9.84 5.70 -4.46
CA ALA A 31 9.96 5.96 -5.90
C ALA A 31 9.79 7.44 -6.27
N ARG A 32 8.88 8.15 -5.59
CA ARG A 32 8.69 9.60 -5.77
C ARG A 32 9.90 10.38 -5.27
N GLY A 33 10.52 9.94 -4.17
CA GLY A 33 11.77 10.50 -3.67
C GLY A 33 12.91 10.33 -4.67
N ASP A 34 13.03 9.14 -5.28
CA ASP A 34 14.02 8.87 -6.33
C ASP A 34 13.80 9.74 -7.59
N ALA A 35 12.55 10.10 -7.89
CA ALA A 35 12.19 11.03 -8.96
C ALA A 35 12.38 12.52 -8.61
N GLY A 36 12.81 12.84 -7.38
CA GLY A 36 13.05 14.23 -6.93
C GLY A 36 11.77 15.02 -6.61
N LEU A 37 10.64 14.35 -6.42
CA LEU A 37 9.38 14.99 -6.04
C LEU A 37 9.39 15.41 -4.55
N PRO A 38 8.68 16.48 -4.17
CA PRO A 38 8.59 16.89 -2.77
C PRO A 38 7.90 15.81 -1.93
N GLU A 39 8.38 15.65 -0.70
CA GLU A 39 7.80 14.70 0.26
C GLU A 39 6.48 15.23 0.81
N GLU A 40 5.42 14.93 0.09
CA GLU A 40 4.06 15.34 0.42
C GLU A 40 3.18 14.14 0.73
N TRP A 41 2.16 14.37 1.57
CA TRP A 41 1.14 13.36 1.82
C TRP A 41 0.29 13.17 0.57
N PHE A 42 0.21 11.93 0.09
CA PHE A 42 -0.68 11.55 -1.00
C PHE A 42 -1.68 10.47 -0.56
N ASP A 43 -2.83 10.44 -1.24
CA ASP A 43 -3.85 9.41 -1.09
C ASP A 43 -3.68 8.34 -2.19
N LEU A 44 -3.77 7.06 -1.79
CA LEU A 44 -3.78 5.92 -2.72
C LEU A 44 -5.19 5.64 -3.26
N GLY A 45 -6.24 6.16 -2.61
CA GLY A 45 -7.64 5.97 -2.96
C GLY A 45 -8.08 4.50 -2.82
N GLN A 46 -8.79 4.16 -1.76
CA GLN A 46 -9.35 2.81 -1.61
C GLN A 46 -10.50 2.55 -2.61
N PRO A 47 -10.69 1.32 -3.12
CA PRO A 47 -9.73 0.21 -3.10
C PRO A 47 -8.49 0.54 -3.95
N CYS A 48 -7.30 0.11 -3.51
CA CYS A 48 -6.01 0.35 -4.17
C CYS A 48 -5.87 -0.47 -5.48
N THR A 49 -6.71 -0.18 -6.48
CA THR A 49 -6.60 -0.81 -7.80
C THR A 49 -5.34 -0.35 -8.52
N PHE A 50 -4.90 -1.13 -9.49
CA PHE A 50 -3.68 -0.86 -10.24
C PHE A 50 -3.69 0.56 -10.86
N GLU A 51 -4.82 0.95 -11.44
CA GLU A 51 -4.98 2.24 -12.12
C GLU A 51 -4.81 3.42 -11.14
N LYS A 52 -5.41 3.33 -9.95
CA LYS A 52 -5.31 4.39 -8.94
C LYS A 52 -3.88 4.50 -8.41
N VAL A 53 -3.25 3.36 -8.13
CA VAL A 53 -1.87 3.30 -7.65
C VAL A 53 -0.91 3.90 -8.67
N LEU A 54 -1.09 3.58 -9.95
CA LEU A 54 -0.30 4.14 -11.04
C LEU A 54 -0.48 5.67 -11.17
N LEU A 55 -1.71 6.16 -11.09
CA LEU A 55 -2.00 7.61 -11.14
C LEU A 55 -1.35 8.38 -9.98
N THR A 56 -1.26 7.77 -8.79
CA THR A 56 -0.61 8.38 -7.62
C THR A 56 0.93 8.37 -7.70
N ALA A 57 1.51 7.48 -8.51
CA ALA A 57 2.97 7.36 -8.66
C ALA A 57 3.61 8.50 -9.45
N VAL A 58 2.83 9.38 -10.10
CA VAL A 58 3.31 10.52 -10.91
C VAL A 58 4.34 10.07 -11.94
N THR A 59 4.00 9.00 -12.65
CA THR A 59 4.82 8.44 -13.73
C THR A 59 4.43 9.08 -15.05
N ASP A 60 5.41 9.43 -15.87
CA ASP A 60 5.17 9.99 -17.21
C ASP A 60 5.03 8.87 -18.25
N LEU A 61 4.27 9.11 -19.31
CA LEU A 61 4.13 8.14 -20.42
C LEU A 61 5.48 7.79 -21.07
N LYS A 62 6.47 8.67 -20.96
CA LYS A 62 7.83 8.48 -21.47
C LYS A 62 8.57 7.36 -20.74
N ASP A 63 8.25 7.13 -19.48
CA ASP A 63 8.86 6.09 -18.63
C ASP A 63 8.41 4.68 -19.05
N PHE A 64 7.36 4.58 -19.87
CA PHE A 64 6.83 3.32 -20.41
C PHE A 64 7.32 3.02 -21.83
N SER A 65 8.22 3.83 -22.39
CA SER A 65 8.83 3.51 -23.70
C SER A 65 9.75 2.31 -23.55
N ILE A 66 9.50 1.27 -24.37
CA ILE A 66 10.39 0.11 -24.51
C ILE A 66 11.46 0.34 -25.57
#